data_AF-A0A7Y8Q5Z0-F1
#
_entry.id   AF-A0A7Y8Q5Z0-F1
#
_cell.length_a   1.000
_cell.length_b   1.000
_cell.length_c   1.000
_cell.angle_alpha   90.00
_cell.angle_beta   90.00
_cell.angle_gamma   90.00
#
_symmetry.space_group_name_H-M   'P 1'
#
loop_
_entity.id
_entity.type
_entity.pdbx_description
1 polymer ?
#
loop_
_entity_poly.entity_id
_entity_poly.type
_entity_poly.pdbx_seq_one_letter_code
_entity_poly.pdbx_strand_id
1 'polypeptide(L)'
;MVSVIRLYTEAEFEVKAQQFSAVLSSRGVDVNIELTEKLNARFFRQHPDLALCVDADGLWLCANGMKMQPDWKAEAGRLKRASLKSEMIARACNLSEKQRLIDATAGLGHDSLLMAHLGAHITLVERHPILFTLLEDSQQRALLDPFLKTTAERIRLVFSDSADFLQQQASAQQLYDVVYLDPMFPQRDQNQQAVKKQAQVKKQMQLLHMLLPEDGEMDLGDNLLALAQKVAKRVVVKRPRLAVFLANQVPNHQWQGDACRFDAYFQLEHETKVS
;
A
#
# COMPACT_ATOMS: atom_id res chain seq x y z
N MET A 1 -23.91 9.18 -0.24
CA MET A 1 -24.35 7.82 -0.60
C MET A 1 -23.24 7.21 -1.44
N VAL A 2 -22.56 6.19 -0.92
CA VAL A 2 -21.55 5.47 -1.72
C VAL A 2 -22.32 4.75 -2.82
N SER A 3 -22.02 5.05 -4.08
CA SER A 3 -22.61 4.34 -5.21
C SER A 3 -22.25 2.85 -5.10
N VAL A 4 -23.25 1.97 -5.19
CA VAL A 4 -23.04 0.51 -5.24
C VAL A 4 -22.07 0.20 -6.38
N ILE A 5 -20.96 -0.46 -6.07
CA ILE A 5 -19.95 -0.82 -7.07
C ILE A 5 -20.33 -2.14 -7.75
N ARG A 6 -20.15 -2.26 -9.06
CA ARG A 6 -20.42 -3.51 -9.77
C ARG A 6 -19.31 -4.52 -9.48
N LEU A 7 -19.67 -5.80 -9.34
CA LEU A 7 -18.74 -6.92 -9.23
C LEU A 7 -19.07 -7.93 -10.32
N TYR A 8 -18.26 -7.97 -11.37
CA TYR A 8 -18.45 -8.88 -12.49
C TYR A 8 -17.84 -10.26 -12.22
N THR A 9 -18.53 -11.33 -12.58
CA THR A 9 -17.98 -12.69 -12.44
C THR A 9 -18.58 -13.66 -13.46
N GLU A 10 -17.83 -14.70 -13.80
CA GLU A 10 -18.34 -15.82 -14.60
C GLU A 10 -19.07 -16.80 -13.67
N ALA A 11 -20.05 -17.55 -14.18
CA ALA A 11 -20.92 -18.42 -13.35
C ALA A 11 -20.13 -19.43 -12.49
N GLU A 12 -18.98 -19.91 -12.98
CA GLU A 12 -18.12 -20.83 -12.24
C GLU A 12 -17.47 -20.22 -10.97
N PHE A 13 -17.39 -18.88 -10.89
CA PHE A 13 -16.79 -18.16 -9.77
C PHE A 13 -17.82 -17.43 -8.90
N GLU A 14 -19.13 -17.66 -9.10
CA GLU A 14 -20.19 -16.95 -8.39
C GLU A 14 -20.08 -17.10 -6.85
N VAL A 15 -19.78 -18.31 -6.36
CA VAL A 15 -19.60 -18.55 -4.91
C VAL A 15 -18.43 -17.72 -4.37
N LYS A 16 -17.34 -17.61 -5.12
CA LYS A 16 -16.17 -16.79 -4.74
C LYS A 16 -16.52 -15.30 -4.74
N ALA A 17 -17.32 -14.85 -5.71
CA ALA A 17 -17.84 -13.49 -5.76
C ALA A 17 -18.76 -13.16 -4.58
N GLN A 18 -19.63 -14.09 -4.16
CA GLN A 18 -20.48 -13.94 -2.98
C GLN A 18 -19.64 -13.83 -1.68
N GLN A 19 -18.56 -14.60 -1.57
CA GLN A 19 -17.61 -14.48 -0.44
C GLN A 19 -16.97 -13.09 -0.38
N PHE A 20 -16.47 -12.58 -1.51
CA PHE A 20 -15.91 -11.21 -1.56
C PHE A 20 -16.97 -10.14 -1.29
N SER A 21 -18.19 -10.31 -1.79
CA SER A 21 -19.32 -9.41 -1.50
C SER A 21 -19.59 -9.32 0.01
N ALA A 22 -19.63 -10.46 0.72
CA ALA A 22 -19.82 -10.48 2.17
C ALA A 22 -18.67 -9.78 2.92
N VAL A 23 -17.42 -10.02 2.51
CA VAL A 23 -16.24 -9.37 3.10
C VAL A 23 -16.27 -7.85 2.88
N LEU A 24 -16.57 -7.40 1.65
CA LEU A 24 -16.66 -5.99 1.30
C LEU A 24 -17.80 -5.29 2.05
N SER A 25 -18.96 -5.95 2.16
CA SER A 25 -20.11 -5.42 2.92
C SER A 25 -19.77 -5.26 4.41
N SER A 26 -19.03 -6.21 5.01
CA SER A 26 -18.51 -6.07 6.39
C SER A 26 -17.63 -4.84 6.61
N ARG A 27 -17.09 -4.26 5.53
CA ARG A 27 -16.23 -3.08 5.50
C ARG A 27 -16.93 -1.83 4.96
N GLY A 28 -18.26 -1.88 4.84
CA GLY A 28 -19.08 -0.76 4.37
C GLY A 28 -19.06 -0.53 2.86
N VAL A 29 -18.69 -1.54 2.07
CA VAL A 29 -18.73 -1.50 0.60
C VAL A 29 -19.79 -2.44 0.07
N ASP A 30 -20.89 -1.88 -0.41
CA ASP A 30 -21.95 -2.65 -1.06
C ASP A 30 -21.63 -2.88 -2.54
N VAL A 31 -21.73 -4.14 -2.97
CA VAL A 31 -21.45 -4.54 -4.36
C VAL A 31 -22.67 -5.20 -5.00
N ASN A 32 -22.88 -4.94 -6.28
CA ASN A 32 -23.86 -5.65 -7.11
C ASN A 32 -23.15 -6.71 -7.95
N ILE A 33 -23.44 -8.00 -7.69
CA ILE A 33 -22.83 -9.09 -8.47
C ILE A 33 -23.56 -9.20 -9.81
N GLU A 34 -22.80 -9.15 -10.91
CA GLU A 34 -23.31 -9.28 -12.27
C GLU A 34 -22.61 -10.46 -12.97
N LEU A 35 -23.40 -11.47 -13.33
CA LEU A 35 -22.92 -12.62 -14.08
C LEU A 35 -22.66 -12.23 -15.54
N THR A 36 -21.53 -12.69 -16.07
CA THR A 36 -21.15 -12.52 -17.48
C THR A 36 -20.70 -13.85 -18.07
N GLU A 37 -20.86 -14.00 -19.39
CA GLU A 37 -20.38 -15.19 -20.10
C GLU A 37 -18.85 -15.30 -20.10
N LYS A 38 -18.14 -14.15 -20.16
CA LYS A 38 -16.68 -14.14 -20.24
C LYS A 38 -16.04 -12.81 -19.85
N LEU A 39 -15.09 -12.85 -18.93
CA LEU A 39 -14.24 -11.73 -18.52
C LEU A 39 -13.00 -11.65 -19.41
N ASN A 40 -13.09 -10.94 -20.54
CA ASN A 40 -11.98 -10.75 -21.48
C ASN A 40 -11.71 -9.27 -21.80
N ALA A 41 -10.66 -9.00 -22.57
CA ALA A 41 -10.27 -7.63 -22.93
C ALA A 41 -11.33 -6.86 -23.75
N ARG A 42 -12.27 -7.54 -24.41
CA ARG A 42 -13.43 -6.89 -25.06
C ARG A 42 -14.45 -6.47 -24.00
N PHE A 43 -14.77 -7.35 -23.06
CA PHE A 43 -15.69 -7.07 -21.96
C PHE A 43 -15.28 -5.82 -21.17
N PHE A 44 -14.02 -5.75 -20.70
CA PHE A 44 -13.55 -4.60 -19.92
C PHE A 44 -13.51 -3.29 -20.71
N ARG A 45 -13.38 -3.34 -22.06
CA ARG A 45 -13.47 -2.13 -22.90
C ARG A 45 -14.90 -1.63 -23.06
N GLN A 46 -15.89 -2.52 -22.97
CA GLN A 46 -17.31 -2.19 -23.03
C GLN A 46 -17.87 -1.73 -21.67
N HIS A 47 -17.15 -2.00 -20.58
CA HIS A 47 -17.49 -1.60 -19.21
C HIS A 47 -16.36 -0.72 -18.65
N PRO A 48 -16.28 0.55 -19.05
CA PRO A 48 -15.17 1.44 -18.69
C PRO A 48 -15.26 1.98 -17.25
N ASP A 49 -16.44 1.91 -16.63
CA ASP A 49 -16.67 2.37 -15.26
C ASP A 49 -15.80 1.61 -14.25
N LEU A 50 -15.52 2.25 -13.11
CA LEU A 50 -14.84 1.59 -12.00
C LEU A 50 -15.73 0.46 -11.45
N ALA A 51 -15.17 -0.74 -11.40
CA ALA A 51 -15.83 -1.95 -10.95
C ALA A 51 -14.83 -2.92 -10.31
N LEU A 52 -15.36 -4.00 -9.76
CA LEU A 52 -14.60 -5.17 -9.35
C LEU A 52 -14.88 -6.32 -10.31
N CYS A 53 -13.96 -7.27 -10.39
CA CYS A 53 -14.29 -8.58 -10.97
C CYS A 53 -13.63 -9.72 -10.21
N VAL A 54 -14.25 -10.89 -10.29
CA VAL A 54 -13.75 -12.12 -9.65
C VAL A 54 -13.59 -13.21 -10.70
N ASP A 55 -12.40 -13.78 -10.75
CA ASP A 55 -12.04 -14.92 -11.61
C ASP A 55 -11.26 -15.98 -10.82
N ALA A 56 -10.70 -16.97 -11.53
CA ALA A 56 -9.88 -18.03 -10.97
C ALA A 56 -8.74 -17.50 -10.08
N ASP A 57 -8.13 -16.38 -10.48
CA ASP A 57 -6.97 -15.82 -9.82
C ASP A 57 -7.32 -14.98 -8.60
N GLY A 58 -8.54 -14.45 -8.46
CA GLY A 58 -8.93 -13.67 -7.29
C GLY A 58 -9.86 -12.52 -7.55
N LEU A 59 -9.80 -11.54 -6.64
CA LEU A 59 -10.48 -10.26 -6.75
C LEU A 59 -9.60 -9.25 -7.49
N TRP A 60 -10.21 -8.50 -8.40
CA TRP A 60 -9.55 -7.47 -9.19
C TRP A 60 -10.33 -6.15 -9.12
N LEU A 61 -9.60 -5.04 -9.21
CA LEU A 61 -10.15 -3.74 -9.54
C LEU A 61 -10.06 -3.52 -11.05
N CYS A 62 -11.14 -3.08 -11.70
CA CYS A 62 -11.17 -2.86 -13.15
C CYS A 62 -11.84 -1.53 -13.51
N ALA A 63 -11.35 -0.92 -14.59
CA ALA A 63 -11.92 0.25 -15.25
C ALA A 63 -11.21 0.48 -16.59
N ASN A 64 -11.85 1.16 -17.54
CA ASN A 64 -11.23 1.61 -18.79
C ASN A 64 -10.47 0.51 -19.57
N GLY A 65 -10.99 -0.72 -19.62
CA GLY A 65 -10.31 -1.84 -20.28
C GLY A 65 -9.10 -2.40 -19.52
N MET A 66 -8.86 -1.95 -18.30
CA MET A 66 -7.76 -2.39 -17.43
C MET A 66 -8.31 -3.17 -16.24
N LYS A 67 -7.50 -4.09 -15.72
CA LYS A 67 -7.70 -4.70 -14.41
C LYS A 67 -6.39 -4.75 -13.63
N MET A 68 -6.47 -4.70 -12.31
CA MET A 68 -5.32 -4.80 -11.41
C MET A 68 -5.67 -5.49 -10.10
N GLN A 69 -4.69 -6.15 -9.53
CA GLN A 69 -4.65 -6.64 -8.16
C GLN A 69 -3.19 -6.55 -7.69
N PRO A 70 -2.91 -6.59 -6.38
CA PRO A 70 -1.57 -6.84 -5.90
C PRO A 70 -1.07 -8.19 -6.45
N ASP A 71 0.01 -8.15 -7.22
CA ASP A 71 0.62 -9.35 -7.81
C ASP A 71 1.97 -9.64 -7.17
N TRP A 72 1.93 -10.16 -5.94
CA TRP A 72 3.13 -10.51 -5.18
C TRP A 72 3.91 -11.67 -5.82
N LYS A 73 3.24 -12.52 -6.61
CA LYS A 73 3.88 -13.63 -7.33
C LYS A 73 4.76 -13.12 -8.47
N ALA A 74 4.32 -12.10 -9.20
CA ALA A 74 5.14 -11.45 -10.21
C ALA A 74 6.44 -10.83 -9.65
N GLU A 75 6.46 -10.46 -8.36
CA GLU A 75 7.65 -9.91 -7.70
C GLU A 75 8.75 -10.96 -7.43
N ALA A 76 8.48 -12.26 -7.58
CA ALA A 76 9.43 -13.32 -7.25
C ALA A 76 10.81 -13.15 -7.93
N GLY A 77 10.84 -12.66 -9.17
CA GLY A 77 12.10 -12.38 -9.88
C GLY A 77 12.92 -11.23 -9.27
N ARG A 78 12.26 -10.19 -8.75
CA ARG A 78 12.91 -9.11 -8.00
C ARG A 78 13.39 -9.62 -6.65
N LEU A 79 12.53 -10.33 -5.91
CA LEU A 79 12.82 -10.86 -4.58
C LEU A 79 14.08 -11.76 -4.58
N LYS A 80 14.20 -12.69 -5.54
CA LYS A 80 15.39 -13.57 -5.67
C LYS A 80 16.71 -12.84 -5.86
N ARG A 81 16.70 -11.61 -6.40
CA ARG A 81 17.89 -10.78 -6.64
C ARG A 81 18.09 -9.71 -5.58
N ALA A 82 17.10 -9.53 -4.70
CA ALA A 82 17.14 -8.52 -3.67
C ALA A 82 18.15 -8.89 -2.59
N SER A 83 18.80 -7.87 -2.03
CA SER A 83 19.67 -8.00 -0.88
C SER A 83 19.64 -6.70 -0.09
N LEU A 84 20.06 -6.76 1.18
CA LEU A 84 20.17 -5.58 2.04
C LEU A 84 21.05 -4.47 1.42
N LYS A 85 22.03 -4.85 0.59
CA LYS A 85 22.95 -3.91 -0.07
C LYS A 85 22.40 -3.34 -1.37
N SER A 86 21.68 -4.15 -2.16
CA SER A 86 21.17 -3.74 -3.48
C SER A 86 19.93 -2.87 -3.39
N GLU A 87 19.07 -3.11 -2.40
CA GLU A 87 17.81 -2.38 -2.27
C GLU A 87 17.98 -1.08 -1.46
N MET A 88 17.62 0.06 -2.07
CA MET A 88 17.74 1.36 -1.41
C MET A 88 16.80 1.47 -0.20
N ILE A 89 15.57 0.94 -0.30
CA ILE A 89 14.62 0.90 0.81
C ILE A 89 15.17 0.11 1.99
N ALA A 90 15.86 -1.01 1.74
CA ALA A 90 16.48 -1.81 2.79
C ALA A 90 17.59 -1.03 3.52
N ARG A 91 18.42 -0.28 2.77
CA ARG A 91 19.43 0.61 3.36
C ARG A 91 18.82 1.76 4.14
N ALA A 92 17.78 2.40 3.61
CA ALA A 92 17.08 3.51 4.28
C ALA A 92 16.43 3.07 5.59
N CYS A 93 15.78 1.91 5.61
CA CYS A 93 15.21 1.31 6.81
C CYS A 93 16.26 0.70 7.76
N ASN A 94 17.53 0.60 7.34
CA ASN A 94 18.57 -0.19 8.03
C ASN A 94 18.05 -1.58 8.39
N LEU A 95 17.57 -2.27 7.36
CA LEU A 95 16.80 -3.49 7.49
C LEU A 95 17.66 -4.61 8.08
N SER A 96 17.10 -5.31 9.05
CA SER A 96 17.73 -6.48 9.67
C SER A 96 16.70 -7.58 9.94
N GLU A 97 17.19 -8.79 10.21
CA GLU A 97 16.31 -9.90 10.56
C GLU A 97 15.47 -9.59 11.80
N LYS A 98 14.19 -9.97 11.74
CA LYS A 98 13.20 -9.83 12.81
C LYS A 98 12.90 -8.39 13.26
N GLN A 99 13.40 -7.39 12.55
CA GLN A 99 13.07 -5.99 12.80
C GLN A 99 11.55 -5.76 12.70
N ARG A 100 10.97 -4.97 13.62
CA ARG A 100 9.54 -4.66 13.63
C ARG A 100 9.27 -3.37 12.87
N LEU A 101 8.51 -3.47 11.78
CA LEU A 101 8.15 -2.34 10.93
C LEU A 101 6.64 -2.13 10.89
N ILE A 102 6.25 -0.87 10.71
CA ILE A 102 4.91 -0.49 10.27
C ILE A 102 5.06 0.12 8.87
N ASP A 103 4.30 -0.37 7.91
CA ASP A 103 4.02 0.35 6.67
C ASP A 103 2.65 1.02 6.85
N ALA A 104 2.66 2.33 7.08
CA ALA A 104 1.43 3.07 7.38
C ALA A 104 0.71 3.56 6.11
N THR A 105 1.12 3.09 4.94
CA THR A 105 0.57 3.48 3.64
C THR A 105 0.64 2.28 2.70
N ALA A 106 0.11 1.14 3.16
CA ALA A 106 0.44 -0.16 2.56
C ALA A 106 0.16 -0.24 1.05
N GLY A 107 -0.95 0.35 0.58
CA GLY A 107 -1.31 0.33 -0.83
C GLY A 107 -1.37 -1.11 -1.38
N LEU A 108 -0.54 -1.41 -2.37
CA LEU A 108 -0.43 -2.77 -2.95
C LEU A 108 0.58 -3.68 -2.22
N GLY A 109 1.29 -3.16 -1.22
CA GLY A 109 2.19 -3.92 -0.37
C GLY A 109 3.48 -4.41 -1.05
N HIS A 110 3.86 -3.89 -2.23
CA HIS A 110 5.05 -4.35 -2.94
C HIS A 110 6.36 -4.03 -2.20
N ASP A 111 6.51 -2.81 -1.67
CA ASP A 111 7.69 -2.42 -0.90
C ASP A 111 7.76 -3.18 0.43
N SER A 112 6.61 -3.38 1.07
CA SER A 112 6.46 -4.22 2.26
C SER A 112 6.82 -5.69 2.00
N LEU A 113 6.36 -6.29 0.88
CA LEU A 113 6.73 -7.65 0.50
C LEU A 113 8.24 -7.81 0.39
N LEU A 114 8.91 -6.85 -0.24
CA LEU A 114 10.37 -6.83 -0.36
C LEU A 114 11.05 -6.75 1.01
N MET A 115 10.62 -5.83 1.87
CA MET A 115 11.20 -5.69 3.22
C MET A 115 10.96 -6.97 4.07
N ALA A 116 9.79 -7.60 3.94
CA ALA A 116 9.50 -8.85 4.61
C ALA A 116 10.37 -10.00 4.09
N HIS A 117 10.62 -10.04 2.77
CA HIS A 117 11.49 -11.04 2.14
C HIS A 117 12.93 -10.94 2.64
N LEU A 118 13.37 -9.72 2.91
CA LEU A 118 14.69 -9.42 3.48
C LEU A 118 14.75 -9.62 5.01
N GLY A 119 13.70 -10.19 5.63
CA GLY A 119 13.73 -10.75 6.99
C GLY A 119 12.95 -9.98 8.05
N ALA A 120 12.32 -8.85 7.69
CA ALA A 120 11.60 -8.00 8.63
C ALA A 120 10.18 -8.51 8.93
N HIS A 121 9.63 -8.19 10.11
CA HIS A 121 8.22 -8.39 10.45
C HIS A 121 7.47 -7.08 10.28
N ILE A 122 6.45 -7.06 9.43
CA ILE A 122 5.83 -5.82 8.98
C ILE A 122 4.34 -5.84 9.25
N THR A 123 3.84 -4.76 9.84
CA THR A 123 2.41 -4.47 9.93
C THR A 123 2.04 -3.48 8.82
N LEU A 124 1.21 -3.92 7.88
CA LEU A 124 0.68 -3.09 6.78
C LEU A 124 -0.66 -2.53 7.23
N VAL A 125 -0.77 -1.21 7.23
CA VAL A 125 -2.00 -0.48 7.56
C VAL A 125 -2.58 0.10 6.28
N GLU A 126 -3.83 -0.26 6.00
CA GLU A 126 -4.59 0.27 4.86
C GLU A 126 -6.03 0.55 5.30
N ARG A 127 -6.51 1.73 4.93
CA ARG A 127 -7.82 2.25 5.34
C ARG A 127 -8.90 2.03 4.28
N HIS A 128 -8.50 1.90 3.01
CA HIS A 128 -9.44 1.79 1.93
C HIS A 128 -9.98 0.35 1.87
N PRO A 129 -11.30 0.14 2.03
CA PRO A 129 -11.88 -1.20 2.18
C PRO A 129 -11.62 -2.12 0.97
N ILE A 130 -11.73 -1.58 -0.25
CA ILE A 130 -11.43 -2.33 -1.48
C ILE A 130 -9.93 -2.70 -1.56
N LEU A 131 -9.01 -1.76 -1.34
CA LEU A 131 -7.57 -2.04 -1.38
C LEU A 131 -7.14 -3.05 -0.32
N PHE A 132 -7.66 -2.90 0.90
CA PHE A 132 -7.40 -3.85 1.98
C PHE A 132 -7.88 -5.26 1.60
N THR A 133 -9.06 -5.38 0.99
CA THR A 133 -9.59 -6.68 0.53
C THR A 133 -8.74 -7.30 -0.58
N LEU A 134 -8.27 -6.50 -1.54
CA LEU A 134 -7.34 -6.95 -2.59
C LEU A 134 -6.00 -7.42 -2.00
N LEU A 135 -5.50 -6.72 -0.98
CA LEU A 135 -4.25 -7.03 -0.30
C LEU A 135 -4.34 -8.33 0.52
N GLU A 136 -5.44 -8.53 1.25
CA GLU A 136 -5.72 -9.80 1.94
C GLU A 136 -5.79 -10.98 0.99
N ASP A 137 -6.52 -10.83 -0.12
CA ASP A 137 -6.64 -11.86 -1.14
C ASP A 137 -5.26 -12.23 -1.73
N SER A 138 -4.41 -11.24 -1.99
CA SER A 138 -3.01 -11.46 -2.40
C SER A 138 -2.18 -12.16 -1.32
N GLN A 139 -2.34 -11.78 -0.05
CA GLN A 139 -1.63 -12.44 1.06
C GLN A 139 -2.05 -13.90 1.19
N GLN A 140 -3.35 -14.22 1.09
CA GLN A 140 -3.84 -15.60 1.17
C GLN A 140 -3.24 -16.46 0.06
N ARG A 141 -3.17 -15.95 -1.18
CA ARG A 141 -2.45 -16.64 -2.27
C ARG A 141 -0.97 -16.83 -1.95
N ALA A 142 -0.31 -15.81 -1.42
CA ALA A 142 1.11 -15.86 -1.10
C ALA A 142 1.44 -16.86 0.03
N LEU A 143 0.54 -17.04 1.00
CA LEU A 143 0.66 -18.04 2.07
C LEU A 143 0.58 -19.48 1.55
N LEU A 144 -0.07 -19.70 0.41
CA LEU A 144 -0.16 -21.00 -0.27
C LEU A 144 1.00 -21.24 -1.25
N ASP A 145 1.75 -20.21 -1.62
CA ASP A 145 2.87 -20.31 -2.55
C ASP A 145 4.16 -20.75 -1.82
N PRO A 146 4.84 -21.84 -2.24
CA PRO A 146 6.02 -22.34 -1.54
C PRO A 146 7.18 -21.34 -1.44
N PHE A 147 7.33 -20.44 -2.42
CA PHE A 147 8.40 -19.45 -2.43
C PHE A 147 8.05 -18.24 -1.56
N LEU A 148 6.78 -17.80 -1.56
CA LEU A 148 6.36 -16.59 -0.84
C LEU A 148 5.89 -16.86 0.59
N LYS A 149 5.52 -18.08 0.94
CA LYS A 149 4.88 -18.40 2.24
C LYS A 149 5.61 -17.80 3.44
N THR A 150 6.92 -18.02 3.55
CA THR A 150 7.73 -17.52 4.68
C THR A 150 7.85 -15.99 4.72
N THR A 151 7.72 -15.34 3.56
CA THR A 151 7.68 -13.88 3.45
C THR A 151 6.31 -13.37 3.87
N ALA A 152 5.23 -14.00 3.40
CA ALA A 152 3.86 -13.64 3.72
C ALA A 152 3.52 -13.84 5.22
N GLU A 153 4.09 -14.86 5.87
CA GLU A 153 3.96 -15.10 7.32
C GLU A 153 4.56 -13.98 8.19
N ARG A 154 5.47 -13.17 7.63
CA ARG A 154 6.05 -12.01 8.33
C ARG A 154 5.21 -10.74 8.17
N ILE A 155 4.15 -10.79 7.38
CA ILE A 155 3.28 -9.65 7.09
C ILE A 155 1.99 -9.80 7.90
N ARG A 156 1.63 -8.74 8.62
CA ARG A 156 0.33 -8.61 9.29
C ARG A 156 -0.44 -7.49 8.61
N LEU A 157 -1.66 -7.77 8.15
CA LEU A 157 -2.56 -6.76 7.61
C LEU A 157 -3.45 -6.19 8.73
N VAL A 158 -3.62 -4.87 8.75
CA VAL A 158 -4.51 -4.16 9.68
C VAL A 158 -5.40 -3.20 8.89
N PHE A 159 -6.72 -3.41 8.96
CA PHE A 159 -7.71 -2.52 8.38
C PHE A 159 -7.99 -1.38 9.36
N SER A 160 -7.38 -0.22 9.13
CA SER A 160 -7.48 0.96 10.00
C SER A 160 -7.03 2.20 9.25
N ASP A 161 -7.51 3.38 9.68
CA ASP A 161 -6.79 4.60 9.37
C ASP A 161 -5.41 4.58 10.06
N SER A 162 -4.40 5.06 9.35
CA SER A 162 -3.02 5.02 9.80
C SER A 162 -2.74 5.98 10.96
N ALA A 163 -3.40 7.14 11.01
CA ALA A 163 -3.25 8.05 12.13
C ALA A 163 -3.85 7.42 13.41
N ASP A 164 -5.04 6.83 13.31
CA ASP A 164 -5.69 6.14 14.43
C ASP A 164 -4.84 4.97 14.93
N PHE A 165 -4.31 4.15 14.01
CA PHE A 165 -3.46 3.03 14.36
C PHE A 165 -2.18 3.48 15.08
N LEU A 166 -1.48 4.49 14.54
CA LEU A 166 -0.25 5.02 15.13
C LEU A 166 -0.52 5.67 16.50
N GLN A 167 -1.63 6.39 16.66
CA GLN A 167 -2.04 6.92 17.96
C GLN A 167 -2.30 5.81 18.98
N GLN A 168 -3.00 4.74 18.58
CA GLN A 168 -3.23 3.59 19.44
C GLN A 168 -1.91 2.93 19.87
N GLN A 169 -0.96 2.76 18.94
CA GLN A 169 0.37 2.22 19.28
C GLN A 169 1.13 3.13 20.24
N ALA A 170 1.04 4.45 20.06
CA ALA A 170 1.65 5.43 20.97
C ALA A 170 1.04 5.36 22.37
N SER A 171 -0.30 5.31 22.48
CA SER A 171 -1.00 5.16 23.76
C SER A 171 -0.67 3.84 24.45
N ALA A 172 -0.48 2.76 23.69
CA ALA A 172 -0.05 1.46 24.20
C ALA A 172 1.47 1.37 24.47
N GLN A 173 2.21 2.47 24.32
CA GLN A 173 3.66 2.55 24.50
C GLN A 173 4.42 1.48 23.68
N GLN A 174 3.88 1.11 22.52
CA GLN A 174 4.51 0.16 21.62
C GLN A 174 5.55 0.87 20.77
N LEU A 175 6.80 0.42 20.85
CA LEU A 175 7.89 0.93 20.04
C LEU A 175 8.22 -0.04 18.90
N TYR A 176 8.41 0.52 17.72
CA TYR A 176 8.81 -0.15 16.49
C TYR A 176 10.19 0.34 16.07
N ASP A 177 10.88 -0.45 15.25
CA ASP A 177 12.20 -0.07 14.78
C ASP A 177 12.10 0.94 13.62
N VAL A 178 11.14 0.73 12.72
CA VAL A 178 10.87 1.65 11.60
C VAL A 178 9.37 1.82 11.36
N VAL A 179 8.96 3.05 11.07
CA VAL A 179 7.71 3.32 10.34
C VAL A 179 8.05 3.76 8.93
N TYR A 180 7.50 3.09 7.94
CA TYR A 180 7.62 3.42 6.52
C TYR A 180 6.36 4.15 6.04
N LEU A 181 6.57 5.23 5.28
CA LEU A 181 5.54 6.06 4.69
C LEU A 181 5.83 6.25 3.19
N ASP A 182 4.86 5.93 2.34
CA ASP A 182 4.80 6.24 0.91
C ASP A 182 3.39 6.78 0.58
N PRO A 183 3.00 7.96 1.10
CA PRO A 183 1.69 8.53 0.79
C PRO A 183 1.54 8.67 -0.73
N MET A 184 0.41 8.23 -1.28
CA MET A 184 0.12 8.43 -2.70
C MET A 184 -0.07 9.93 -2.96
N PHE A 185 0.98 10.63 -3.42
CA PHE A 185 0.93 12.09 -3.60
C PHE A 185 0.18 12.51 -4.87
N PRO A 186 -0.64 13.58 -4.83
CA PRO A 186 -0.76 14.47 -5.98
C PRO A 186 0.62 15.10 -6.20
N GLN A 187 1.25 14.75 -7.31
CA GLN A 187 2.64 15.11 -7.58
C GLN A 187 2.78 16.63 -7.67
N ARG A 188 3.31 17.32 -6.65
CA ARG A 188 3.71 18.74 -6.75
C ARG A 188 5.23 18.83 -6.74
N ASP A 189 5.80 19.51 -7.73
CA ASP A 189 7.24 19.79 -7.79
C ASP A 189 7.64 20.90 -6.79
N GLN A 190 8.93 21.24 -6.74
CA GLN A 190 9.45 22.29 -5.87
C GLN A 190 8.83 23.67 -6.14
N ASN A 191 8.24 23.86 -7.33
CA ASN A 191 7.54 25.08 -7.73
C ASN A 191 6.02 25.00 -7.48
N GLN A 192 5.57 24.00 -6.70
CA GLN A 192 4.16 23.69 -6.44
C GLN A 192 3.33 23.38 -7.69
N GLN A 193 3.99 23.08 -8.82
CA GLN A 193 3.31 22.70 -10.05
C GLN A 193 3.05 21.20 -10.07
N ALA A 194 1.92 20.79 -10.66
CA ALA A 194 1.65 19.39 -10.87
C ALA A 194 2.76 18.77 -11.74
N VAL A 195 3.50 17.77 -11.22
CA VAL A 195 4.56 17.09 -11.97
C VAL A 195 3.93 16.44 -13.21
N LYS A 196 4.56 16.66 -14.37
CA LYS A 196 4.11 16.06 -15.63
C LYS A 196 4.14 14.53 -15.53
N LYS A 197 2.96 13.93 -15.74
CA LYS A 197 2.63 12.49 -15.74
C LYS A 197 3.75 11.61 -16.30
N GLN A 198 4.41 10.83 -15.43
CA GLN A 198 5.31 9.76 -15.85
C GLN A 198 4.53 8.66 -16.58
N ALA A 199 4.83 8.54 -17.86
CA ALA A 199 3.93 7.99 -18.84
C ALA A 199 4.17 6.49 -19.11
N GLN A 200 4.59 5.66 -18.14
CA GLN A 200 4.72 4.22 -18.43
C GLN A 200 4.54 3.24 -17.25
N VAL A 201 4.46 3.70 -16.00
CA VAL A 201 3.93 2.91 -14.86
C VAL A 201 2.38 3.01 -14.80
N LYS A 202 1.78 3.20 -15.98
CA LYS A 202 0.54 3.97 -16.23
C LYS A 202 -0.74 3.34 -15.69
N LYS A 203 -0.91 2.02 -15.74
CA LYS A 203 -2.26 1.41 -15.64
C LYS A 203 -2.75 1.18 -14.22
N GLN A 204 -1.90 0.60 -13.36
CA GLN A 204 -2.26 0.35 -11.95
C GLN A 204 -2.47 1.66 -11.20
N MET A 205 -1.57 2.63 -11.38
CA MET A 205 -1.72 3.96 -10.78
C MET A 205 -2.97 4.69 -11.30
N GLN A 206 -3.33 4.55 -12.58
CA GLN A 206 -4.59 5.10 -13.10
C GLN A 206 -5.81 4.52 -12.39
N LEU A 207 -5.85 3.21 -12.19
CA LEU A 207 -6.96 2.55 -11.48
C LEU A 207 -7.01 2.97 -10.00
N LEU A 208 -5.86 3.07 -9.32
CA LEU A 208 -5.79 3.55 -7.94
C LEU A 208 -6.29 5.00 -7.82
N HIS A 209 -5.91 5.88 -8.76
CA HIS A 209 -6.39 7.26 -8.78
C HIS A 209 -7.90 7.36 -9.02
N MET A 210 -8.50 6.43 -9.79
CA MET A 210 -9.96 6.39 -9.95
C MET A 210 -10.68 5.88 -8.70
N LEU A 211 -10.02 5.02 -7.91
CA LEU A 211 -10.57 4.46 -6.69
C LEU A 211 -10.54 5.47 -5.53
N LEU A 212 -9.52 6.33 -5.48
CA LEU A 212 -9.37 7.34 -4.44
C LEU A 212 -10.15 8.61 -4.80
N PRO A 213 -10.87 9.25 -3.85
CA PRO A 213 -11.63 10.46 -4.15
C PRO A 213 -10.73 11.60 -4.66
N GLU A 214 -11.18 12.33 -5.68
CA GLU A 214 -10.50 13.56 -6.16
C GLU A 214 -10.66 14.75 -5.19
N ASP A 215 -11.77 14.79 -4.43
CA ASP A 215 -12.21 15.94 -3.63
C ASP A 215 -12.10 15.74 -2.11
N GLY A 216 -11.75 14.54 -1.64
CA GLY A 216 -11.36 14.38 -0.24
C GLY A 216 -10.01 15.04 -0.07
N GLU A 217 -9.83 15.91 0.93
CA GLU A 217 -8.49 16.37 1.33
C GLU A 217 -7.60 15.12 1.41
N MET A 218 -6.79 14.89 0.38
CA MET A 218 -5.86 13.77 0.36
C MET A 218 -4.88 14.12 1.46
N ASP A 219 -5.11 13.56 2.65
CA ASP A 219 -4.22 13.68 3.78
C ASP A 219 -2.81 13.41 3.25
N LEU A 220 -2.01 14.47 3.20
CA LEU A 220 -0.68 14.44 2.61
C LEU A 220 0.26 13.52 3.41
N GLY A 221 -0.26 12.93 4.51
CA GLY A 221 0.52 12.21 5.49
C GLY A 221 1.30 13.18 6.37
N ASP A 222 1.04 14.49 6.29
CA ASP A 222 1.77 15.50 7.04
C ASP A 222 1.60 15.26 8.55
N ASN A 223 0.39 14.85 8.98
CA ASN A 223 0.12 14.45 10.36
C ASN A 223 0.73 13.08 10.70
N LEU A 224 0.91 12.19 9.71
CA LEU A 224 1.47 10.86 9.93
C LEU A 224 2.94 10.92 10.37
N LEU A 225 3.72 11.88 9.88
CA LEU A 225 5.14 11.99 10.26
C LEU A 225 5.31 12.16 11.78
N ALA A 226 4.58 13.12 12.36
CA ALA A 226 4.66 13.39 13.79
C ALA A 226 4.14 12.22 14.64
N LEU A 227 3.10 11.51 14.18
CA LEU A 227 2.58 10.31 14.85
C LEU A 227 3.58 9.14 14.75
N ALA A 228 4.17 8.94 13.58
CA ALA A 228 5.15 7.90 13.33
C ALA A 228 6.41 8.07 14.21
N GLN A 229 6.90 9.31 14.38
CA GLN A 229 8.05 9.61 15.24
C GLN A 229 7.80 9.29 16.73
N LYS A 230 6.54 9.23 17.19
CA LYS A 230 6.21 8.84 18.57
C LYS A 230 6.34 7.33 18.82
N VAL A 231 6.25 6.52 17.77
CA VAL A 231 6.17 5.05 17.89
C VAL A 231 7.33 4.32 17.24
N ALA A 232 8.26 5.02 16.57
CA ALA A 232 9.39 4.41 15.92
C ALA A 232 10.71 5.15 16.15
N LYS A 233 11.78 4.36 16.27
CA LYS A 233 13.16 4.88 16.34
C LYS A 233 13.55 5.63 15.06
N ARG A 234 12.96 5.23 13.93
CA ARG A 234 13.19 5.78 12.60
C ARG A 234 11.89 5.83 11.82
N VAL A 235 11.63 6.95 11.16
CA VAL A 235 10.58 7.08 10.14
C VAL A 235 11.27 7.24 8.80
N VAL A 236 10.88 6.43 7.81
CA VAL A 236 11.40 6.48 6.44
C VAL A 236 10.27 6.86 5.50
N VAL A 237 10.45 7.94 4.76
CA VAL A 237 9.46 8.47 3.83
C VAL A 237 9.97 8.34 2.41
N LYS A 238 9.27 7.61 1.55
CA LYS A 238 9.55 7.57 0.12
C LYS A 238 8.96 8.78 -0.58
N ARG A 239 9.76 9.41 -1.44
CA ARG A 239 9.37 10.61 -2.18
C ARG A 239 9.90 10.56 -3.61
N PRO A 240 9.20 11.15 -4.60
CA PRO A 240 9.83 11.48 -5.88
C PRO A 240 11.07 12.35 -5.65
N ARG A 241 12.11 12.17 -6.46
CA ARG A 241 13.43 12.81 -6.25
C ARG A 241 13.36 14.31 -6.02
N LEU A 242 12.47 15.02 -6.71
CA LEU A 242 12.32 16.48 -6.66
C LEU A 242 11.11 16.95 -5.84
N ALA A 243 10.35 16.08 -5.19
CA ALA A 243 9.20 16.51 -4.40
C ALA A 243 9.66 17.29 -3.14
N VAL A 244 8.81 18.17 -2.62
CA VAL A 244 9.03 18.82 -1.31
C VAL A 244 9.15 17.78 -0.19
N PHE A 245 9.62 18.16 1.00
CA PHE A 245 9.64 17.25 2.15
C PHE A 245 8.25 17.06 2.74
N LEU A 246 8.02 15.91 3.36
CA LEU A 246 6.77 15.65 4.07
C LEU A 246 6.63 16.62 5.26
N ALA A 247 5.44 17.21 5.45
CA ALA A 247 5.19 18.24 6.45
C ALA A 247 6.15 19.45 6.40
N ASN A 248 6.81 19.69 5.24
CA ASN A 248 7.89 20.67 5.09
C ASN A 248 9.06 20.51 6.09
N GLN A 249 9.24 19.31 6.66
CA GLN A 249 10.32 19.04 7.62
C GLN A 249 11.56 18.49 6.92
N VAL A 250 12.72 19.11 7.15
CA VAL A 250 14.00 18.65 6.61
C VAL A 250 14.38 17.30 7.25
N PRO A 251 14.65 16.25 6.46
CA PRO A 251 15.04 14.96 7.00
C PRO A 251 16.45 14.99 7.60
N ASN A 252 16.70 14.13 8.58
CA ASN A 252 18.04 13.96 9.18
C ASN A 252 19.02 13.29 8.21
N HIS A 253 18.53 12.42 7.33
CA HIS A 253 19.33 11.76 6.32
C HIS A 253 18.51 11.46 5.07
N GLN A 254 19.18 11.30 3.92
CA GLN A 254 18.53 10.99 2.66
C GLN A 254 19.30 9.96 1.85
N TRP A 255 18.58 9.04 1.21
CA TRP A 255 19.12 8.17 0.16
C TRP A 255 18.48 8.57 -1.17
N GLN A 256 19.29 9.01 -2.13
CA GLN A 256 18.82 9.50 -3.41
C GLN A 256 19.04 8.45 -4.52
N GLY A 257 17.98 8.17 -5.27
CA GLY A 257 18.05 7.44 -6.54
C GLY A 257 17.65 8.31 -7.71
N ASP A 258 17.56 7.70 -8.90
CA ASP A 258 17.30 8.45 -10.13
C ASP A 258 15.86 9.00 -10.18
N ALA A 259 14.89 8.19 -9.77
CA ALA A 259 13.45 8.54 -9.81
C ALA A 259 12.86 8.91 -8.45
N CYS A 260 13.29 8.24 -7.38
CA CYS A 260 12.81 8.45 -6.03
C CYS A 260 13.96 8.66 -5.04
N ARG A 261 13.63 9.11 -3.84
CA ARG A 261 14.51 9.19 -2.69
C ARG A 261 13.78 8.69 -1.44
N PHE A 262 14.55 8.38 -0.41
CA PHE A 262 14.05 8.05 0.92
C PHE A 262 14.57 9.08 1.92
N ASP A 263 13.65 9.76 2.59
CA ASP A 263 13.89 10.77 3.62
C ASP A 263 13.75 10.10 4.99
N ALA A 264 14.78 10.16 5.85
CA ALA A 264 14.72 9.60 7.20
C ALA A 264 14.63 10.66 8.29
N TYR A 265 13.75 10.38 9.24
CA TYR A 265 13.51 11.18 10.44
C TYR A 265 13.72 10.29 11.65
N PHE A 266 14.45 10.76 12.65
CA PHE A 266 14.66 10.01 13.89
C PHE A 266 13.71 10.48 14.98
N GLN A 267 13.52 9.64 15.99
CA GLN A 267 12.73 10.00 17.16
C GLN A 267 13.33 11.25 17.82
N LEU A 268 12.48 12.22 18.16
CA LEU A 268 12.87 13.38 18.95
C LEU A 268 13.39 12.85 20.29
N GLU A 269 14.65 13.12 20.64
CA GLU A 269 15.16 12.83 21.97
C GLU A 269 14.21 13.50 22.97
N HIS A 270 13.60 12.71 23.85
CA HIS A 270 12.95 13.28 25.01
C HIS A 270 14.04 14.03 25.76
N GLU A 271 13.95 15.36 25.81
CA GLU A 271 14.69 16.15 26.80
C GLU A 271 14.42 15.49 28.15
N THR A 272 15.41 14.75 28.63
CA THR A 272 15.46 14.31 30.01
C THR A 272 15.44 15.60 30.80
N LYS A 273 14.28 16.00 31.32
CA LYS A 273 14.20 17.04 32.35
C LYS A 273 15.02 16.52 33.51
N VAL A 274 16.28 16.96 33.56
CA VAL A 274 17.11 16.87 34.75
C VAL A 274 16.45 17.82 35.74
N SER A 275 15.56 17.27 36.55
CA SER A 275 15.12 17.85 37.82
C SER A 275 16.26 17.82 38.83
#